data_AF-A0A183D481-F1
#
_entry.id   AF-A0A183D481-F1
#
_cell.length_a   1.000
_cell.length_b   1.000
_cell.length_c   1.000
_cell.angle_alpha   90.00
_cell.angle_beta   90.00
_cell.angle_gamma   90.00
#
_symmetry.space_group_name_H-M   'P 1'
#
loop_
_entity.id
_entity.type
_entity.pdbx_description
1 polymer ?
#
loop_
_entity_poly.entity_id
_entity_poly.type
_entity_poly.pdbx_seq_one_letter_code
_entity_poly.pdbx_strand_id
1 'polypeptide(L)' 'MDSLVLAGILMVPLLILGMFGNLHLVYATWKFKQLQHRNGILVAIIASLDFVGFSNIN' A
#
# COMPACT_ATOMS: atom_id res chain seq x y z
N MET A 1 10.45 -27.96 -1.96
CA MET A 1 9.32 -27.04 -1.70
C MET A 1 8.83 -26.57 -3.05
N ASP A 2 7.57 -26.81 -3.38
CA ASP A 2 7.02 -26.38 -4.66
C ASP A 2 7.13 -24.86 -4.81
N SER A 3 7.51 -24.40 -6.00
CA SER A 3 7.65 -22.98 -6.34
C SER A 3 6.36 -22.18 -6.08
N LEU A 4 5.20 -22.84 -6.15
CA LEU A 4 3.90 -22.27 -5.78
C LEU A 4 3.79 -21.97 -4.28
N VAL A 5 4.27 -22.86 -3.42
CA VAL A 5 4.26 -22.69 -1.96
C VAL A 5 5.21 -21.58 -1.56
N LEU A 6 6.38 -21.51 -2.19
CA LEU A 6 7.34 -20.43 -1.97
C LEU A 6 6.76 -19.07 -2.40
N ALA A 7 6.09 -19.01 -3.56
CA ALA A 7 5.41 -17.81 -4.02
C ALA A 7 4.29 -17.37 -3.06
N GLY A 8 3.47 -18.31 -2.57
CA GLY A 8 2.44 -18.01 -1.57
C GLY A 8 3.01 -17.45 -0.27
N ILE A 9 4.09 -18.06 0.25
CA ILE A 9 4.77 -17.60 1.47
C ILE A 9 5.36 -16.20 1.30
N LEU A 10 5.84 -15.84 0.09
CA LEU A 10 6.38 -14.51 -0.19
C LEU A 10 5.29 -13.47 -0.46
N MET A 11 4.18 -13.88 -1.09
CA MET A 11 3.07 -12.98 -1.41
C MET A 11 2.33 -12.48 -0.18
N VAL A 12 2.10 -13.34 0.83
CA VAL A 12 1.40 -12.95 2.07
C VAL A 12 2.06 -11.75 2.80
N PRO A 13 3.37 -11.77 3.12
CA PRO A 13 4.03 -10.64 3.76
C PRO A 13 4.13 -9.42 2.82
N LEU A 14 4.25 -9.62 1.51
CA LEU A 14 4.20 -8.54 0.51
C LEU A 14 2.85 -7.80 0.55
N LEU A 15 1.74 -8.54 0.60
CA LEU A 15 0.39 -7.99 0.72
C LEU A 15 0.21 -7.22 2.03
N ILE A 16 0.65 -7.80 3.15
CA ILE A 16 0.55 -7.15 4.48
C ILE A 16 1.36 -5.86 4.52
N LEU A 17 2.62 -5.89 4.06
CA LEU A 17 3.49 -4.71 4.01
C LEU A 17 2.97 -3.66 3.04
N GLY A 18 2.43 -4.07 1.89
CA GLY A 18 1.80 -3.17 0.92
C GLY A 18 0.60 -2.45 1.51
N MET A 19 -0.34 -3.19 2.10
CA MET A 19 -1.53 -2.60 2.75
C MET A 19 -1.16 -1.65 3.90
N PHE A 20 -0.24 -2.06 4.77
CA PHE A 20 0.19 -1.23 5.90
C PHE A 20 0.95 0.02 5.43
N GLY A 21 1.86 -0.13 4.48
CA GLY A 21 2.64 0.96 3.90
C GLY A 21 1.76 2.02 3.25
N ASN A 22 0.78 1.60 2.46
CA ASN A 22 -0.15 2.49 1.78
C ASN A 22 -1.08 3.24 2.74
N LEU A 23 -1.64 2.56 3.75
CA LEU A 23 -2.42 3.23 4.80
C LEU A 23 -1.59 4.26 5.57
N HIS A 24 -0.33 3.92 5.88
CA HIS A 24 0.57 4.84 6.56
C HIS A 24 0.90 6.06 5.70
N LEU A 25 1.03 5.89 4.39
CA LEU A 25 1.28 6.96 3.43
C LEU A 25 0.10 7.94 3.30
N VAL A 26 -1.13 7.41 3.26
CA VAL A 26 -2.36 8.21 3.29
C VAL A 26 -2.44 8.98 4.61
N TYR A 27 -2.19 8.32 5.75
CA TYR A 27 -2.21 8.95 7.06
C TYR A 27 -1.12 10.03 7.21
N ALA A 28 0.09 9.78 6.72
CA ALA A 28 1.19 10.75 6.75
C ALA A 28 0.84 11.98 5.92
N THR A 29 0.27 11.81 4.73
CA THR A 29 -0.19 12.93 3.90
C THR A 29 -1.32 13.72 4.57
N TRP A 30 -2.20 13.05 5.31
CA TRP A 30 -3.25 13.71 6.10
C TRP A 30 -2.68 14.49 7.29
N LYS A 31 -1.75 13.88 8.04
CA LYS A 31 -1.20 14.43 9.29
C LYS A 31 -0.23 15.59 9.06
N PHE A 32 0.63 15.48 8.06
CA PHE A 32 1.68 16.46 7.83
C PHE A 32 1.28 17.44 6.72
N LYS A 33 0.90 18.67 7.12
CA LYS A 33 0.54 19.75 6.18
C LYS A 33 1.64 20.06 5.14
N GLN A 34 2.91 19.76 5.43
CA GLN A 34 4.03 19.89 4.48
C GLN A 34 3.95 18.92 3.31
N LEU A 35 3.31 17.76 3.50
CA LEU A 35 3.06 16.77 2.45
C LEU A 35 1.75 17.04 1.69
N GLN A 36 0.95 18.03 2.07
CA GLN A 36 -0.31 18.37 1.38
C GLN A 36 -0.11 19.27 0.15
N HIS A 37 1.06 19.23 -0.48
CA HIS A 37 1.25 19.88 -1.78
C HIS A 37 0.75 18.98 -2.91
N ARG A 38 0.75 19.51 -4.14
CA ARG A 38 0.22 18.80 -5.32
C ARG A 38 0.76 17.38 -5.48
N ASN A 39 2.07 17.14 -5.25
CA ASN A 39 2.63 15.80 -5.45
C ASN A 39 2.31 14.88 -4.27
N GLY A 40 2.26 15.38 -3.03
CA GLY A 40 1.89 14.54 -1.90
C GLY A 40 0.41 14.13 -1.93
N ILE A 41 -0.47 14.98 -2.46
CA ILE A 41 -1.87 14.61 -2.75
C ILE A 41 -1.93 13.51 -3.82
N LEU A 42 -1.16 13.61 -4.91
CA LEU A 42 -1.06 12.55 -5.92
C LEU A 42 -0.58 11.23 -5.31
N VAL A 43 0.42 11.30 -4.43
CA VAL A 43 0.95 10.15 -3.71
C VAL A 43 -0.10 9.52 -2.79
N ALA A 44 -0.91 10.31 -2.08
CA ALA A 44 -2.03 9.79 -1.29
C ALA A 44 -3.13 9.14 -2.16
N ILE A 45 -3.40 9.69 -3.35
CA ILE A 45 -4.35 9.09 -4.31
C ILE A 45 -3.81 7.74 -4.81
N ILE A 46 -2.53 7.66 -5.17
CA ILE A 46 -1.87 6.42 -5.59
C ILE A 46 -1.91 5.38 -4.46
N ALA A 47 -1.55 5.76 -3.24
CA ALA A 47 -1.61 4.86 -2.09
C ALA A 47 -3.04 4.38 -1.78
N SER A 48 -4.04 5.24 -2.00
CA SER A 48 -5.46 4.87 -1.84
C SER A 48 -5.92 3.89 -2.92
N LEU A 49 -5.51 4.09 -4.17
CA LEU A 49 -5.78 3.17 -5.28
C LEU A 49 -5.10 1.82 -5.06
N ASP A 50 -3.85 1.83 -4.59
CA ASP A 50 -3.08 0.62 -4.30
C ASP A 50 -3.72 -0.18 -3.15
N PHE A 51 -4.24 0.49 -2.12
CA PHE A 51 -5.01 -0.14 -1.05
C PHE A 51 -6.30 -0.82 -1.56
N VAL A 52 -7.05 -0.17 -2.45
CA VAL A 52 -8.25 -0.76 -3.09
C VAL A 52 -7.86 -1.95 -3.98
N GLY A 53 -6.74 -1.85 -4.70
CA GLY A 53 -6.18 -2.94 -5.51
C GLY A 53 -5.87 -4.18 -4.67
N PHE A 54 -5.18 -4.00 -3.53
CA PHE A 54 -4.91 -5.09 -2.60
C PHE A 54 -6.18 -5.71 -2.00
N SER A 55 -7.19 -4.90 -1.71
CA SER A 55 -8.48 -5.40 -1.20
C SER A 55 -9.26 -6.23 -2.23
N ASN A 56 -9.01 -6.04 -3.53
CA ASN A 56 -9.68 -6.77 -4.62
C ASN A 56 -8.99 -8.11 -4.95
N ILE A 57 -7.80 -8.37 -4.38
CA ILE A 57 -7.05 -9.61 -4.58
C ILE A 57 -7.56 -10.76 -3.67
N ASN A 58 -8.56 -10.48 -2.81
CA ASN A 58 -9.25 -11.45 -1.98
C ASN A 58 -10.57 -11.91 -2.63
#